data_AF-A0A846NHX0-F1
#
_entry.id   AF-A0A846NHX0-F1
#
_cell.length_a   1.000
_cell.length_b   1.000
_cell.length_c   1.000
_cell.angle_alpha   90.00
_cell.angle_beta   90.00
_cell.angle_gamma   90.00
#
_symmetry.space_group_name_H-M   'P 1'
#
loop_
_entity.id
_entity.type
_entity.pdbx_description
1 polymer ?
#
loop_
_entity_poly.entity_id
_entity_poly.type
_entity_poly.pdbx_seq_one_letter_code
_entity_poly.pdbx_strand_id
1 'polypeptide(L)'
;MAKKIRLLIDIFPHKHSKVLIYEGDHPSRILKIVPPLLLKIFRVTSTNLFEDDFRWDRSGEPIEFFAIWRIRDKKDARTTCWTKIKVLGEQNSKDKKGKMAIHIHPYMITEFPYSNFLYKIFY
;
A
#
# COMPACT_ATOMS: atom_id res chain seq x y z
N MET A 1 11.53 27.10 10.38
CA MET A 1 11.22 25.89 9.59
C MET A 1 11.56 26.16 8.13
N ALA A 2 12.50 25.43 7.53
CA ALA A 2 12.78 25.56 6.10
C ALA A 2 11.54 25.12 5.30
N LYS A 3 11.10 25.94 4.34
CA LYS A 3 10.05 25.53 3.41
C LYS A 3 10.57 24.36 2.57
N LYS A 4 9.71 23.41 2.25
CA LYS A 4 10.02 22.27 1.36
C LYS A 4 8.96 22.20 0.29
N ILE A 5 9.38 21.93 -0.94
CA ILE A 5 8.47 21.57 -2.02
C ILE A 5 8.32 20.05 -2.00
N ARG A 6 7.08 19.57 -1.90
CA ARG A 6 6.76 18.15 -1.91
C ARG A 6 6.05 17.81 -3.21
N LEU A 7 6.71 17.02 -4.05
CA LEU A 7 6.09 16.44 -5.24
C LEU A 7 5.50 15.08 -4.87
N LEU A 8 4.23 14.88 -5.18
CA LEU A 8 3.55 13.60 -5.06
C LEU A 8 3.21 13.11 -6.46
N ILE A 9 3.74 11.95 -6.83
CA ILE A 9 3.59 11.36 -8.15
C ILE A 9 2.85 10.03 -7.99
N ASP A 10 1.73 9.88 -8.69
CA ASP A 10 1.04 8.60 -8.82
C ASP A 10 1.77 7.75 -9.88
N ILE A 11 2.11 6.51 -9.53
CA ILE A 11 2.81 5.59 -10.44
C ILE A 11 1.84 4.96 -11.45
N PHE A 12 0.54 4.94 -11.16
CA PHE A 12 -0.51 4.46 -12.07
C PHE A 12 -1.46 5.60 -12.50
N PRO A 13 -1.00 6.55 -13.32
CA PRO A 13 -1.73 7.80 -13.59
C PRO A 13 -3.14 7.62 -14.18
N HIS A 14 -3.38 6.58 -14.98
CA HIS A 14 -4.68 6.38 -15.64
C HIS A 14 -5.73 5.65 -14.79
N LYS A 15 -5.31 4.78 -13.88
CA LYS A 15 -6.22 3.91 -13.11
C LYS A 15 -6.16 4.16 -11.61
N HIS A 16 -5.17 4.93 -11.15
CA HIS A 16 -4.75 5.14 -9.76
C HIS A 16 -4.37 3.87 -9.00
N SER A 17 -5.05 2.75 -9.24
CA SER A 17 -4.77 1.47 -8.62
C SER A 17 -4.88 0.32 -9.62
N LYS A 18 -4.15 -0.76 -9.34
CA LYS A 18 -4.33 -2.04 -10.00
C LYS A 18 -5.18 -2.92 -9.10
N VAL A 19 -6.26 -3.48 -9.64
CA VAL A 19 -7.17 -4.37 -8.90
C VAL A 19 -6.93 -5.81 -9.37
N LEU A 20 -6.71 -6.71 -8.42
CA LEU A 20 -6.64 -8.15 -8.64
C LEU A 20 -7.84 -8.78 -7.96
N ILE A 21 -8.63 -9.55 -8.72
CA ILE A 21 -9.80 -10.26 -8.20
C ILE A 21 -9.44 -11.75 -8.15
N TYR A 22 -9.78 -12.39 -7.03
CA TYR A 22 -9.63 -13.82 -6.83
C TYR A 22 -10.93 -14.39 -6.31
N GLU A 23 -11.31 -15.54 -6.84
CA GLU A 23 -12.45 -16.33 -6.39
C GLU A 23 -12.00 -17.78 -6.27
N GLY A 24 -12.27 -18.39 -5.11
CA GLY A 24 -11.82 -19.75 -4.85
C GLY A 24 -11.74 -20.09 -3.36
N ASP A 25 -10.92 -21.08 -3.06
CA ASP A 25 -10.79 -21.63 -1.72
C ASP A 25 -9.86 -20.80 -0.84
N HIS A 26 -10.30 -20.58 0.39
CA HIS A 26 -9.54 -19.90 1.45
C HIS A 26 -8.98 -18.51 1.08
N PRO A 27 -9.78 -17.58 0.52
CA PRO A 27 -9.31 -16.24 0.17
C PRO A 27 -8.74 -15.48 1.38
N SER A 28 -9.21 -15.77 2.60
CA SER A 28 -8.69 -15.13 3.84
C SER A 28 -7.22 -15.41 4.14
N ARG A 29 -6.62 -16.46 3.55
CA ARG A 29 -5.18 -16.76 3.71
C ARG A 29 -4.30 -15.65 3.16
N ILE A 30 -4.80 -14.86 2.21
CA ILE A 30 -4.07 -13.73 1.64
C ILE A 30 -3.58 -12.76 2.72
N LEU A 31 -4.34 -12.63 3.82
CA LEU A 31 -4.05 -11.69 4.89
C LEU A 31 -2.74 -12.03 5.61
N LYS A 32 -2.38 -13.31 5.63
CA LYS A 32 -1.10 -13.78 6.20
C LYS A 32 0.03 -13.76 5.18
N ILE A 33 -0.28 -13.85 3.89
CA ILE A 33 0.70 -13.97 2.80
C ILE A 33 1.20 -12.60 2.35
N VAL A 34 0.32 -11.59 2.29
CA VAL A 34 0.66 -10.27 1.76
C VAL A 34 1.80 -9.59 2.54
N PRO A 35 1.77 -9.48 3.89
CA PRO A 35 2.83 -8.83 4.64
C PRO A 35 4.26 -9.37 4.36
N PRO A 36 4.54 -10.69 4.50
CA PRO A 36 5.88 -11.21 4.21
C PRO A 36 6.24 -11.15 2.72
N LEU A 37 5.26 -11.26 1.82
CA LEU A 37 5.49 -11.12 0.38
C LEU A 37 5.95 -9.71 0.02
N LEU A 38 5.34 -8.67 0.62
CA LEU A 38 5.74 -7.28 0.40
C LEU A 38 7.18 -7.04 0.87
N LEU A 39 7.55 -7.53 2.06
CA LEU A 39 8.92 -7.43 2.56
C LEU A 39 9.92 -8.07 1.59
N LYS A 40 9.58 -9.24 1.03
CA LYS A 40 10.43 -9.96 0.06
C LYS A 40 10.54 -9.23 -1.27
N ILE A 41 9.44 -8.72 -1.82
CA ILE A 41 9.41 -8.03 -3.12
C ILE A 41 10.20 -6.72 -3.05
N PHE A 42 9.95 -5.92 -2.02
CA PHE A 42 10.59 -4.62 -1.86
C PHE A 42 11.97 -4.70 -1.19
N ARG A 43 12.35 -5.88 -0.67
CA ARG A 43 13.64 -6.13 0.02
C ARG A 43 13.89 -5.14 1.17
N VAL A 44 12.84 -4.87 1.94
CA VAL A 44 12.90 -3.97 3.11
C VAL A 44 12.64 -4.73 4.41
N THR A 45 13.03 -4.13 5.53
CA THR A 45 12.76 -4.62 6.88
C THR A 45 11.31 -4.40 7.30
N SER A 46 10.86 -5.14 8.32
CA SER A 46 9.51 -4.99 8.92
C SER A 46 9.22 -3.58 9.43
N THR A 47 10.24 -2.82 9.84
CA THR A 47 10.11 -1.40 10.25
C THR A 47 9.60 -0.48 9.14
N ASN A 48 9.67 -0.92 7.88
CA ASN A 48 9.15 -0.18 6.73
C ASN A 48 7.77 -0.66 6.27
N LEU A 49 7.19 -1.66 6.94
CA LEU A 49 5.84 -2.13 6.70
C LEU A 49 4.93 -1.63 7.82
N PHE A 50 3.80 -1.04 7.41
CA PHE A 50 2.81 -0.44 8.30
C PHE A 50 1.47 -1.13 8.05
N GLU A 51 0.84 -1.63 9.11
CA GLU A 51 -0.56 -2.05 9.10
C GLU A 51 -1.40 -0.85 9.50
N ASP A 52 -2.16 -0.31 8.55
CA ASP A 52 -2.97 0.90 8.79
C ASP A 52 -4.34 0.54 9.38
N ASP A 53 -4.92 -0.56 8.92
CA ASP A 53 -6.24 -1.03 9.35
C ASP A 53 -6.31 -2.55 9.13
N PHE A 54 -6.91 -3.26 10.07
CA PHE A 54 -7.15 -4.69 9.99
C PHE A 54 -8.49 -4.98 10.67
N ARG A 55 -9.42 -5.53 9.90
CA ARG A 55 -10.75 -5.92 10.38
C ARG A 55 -11.06 -7.33 9.93
N TRP A 56 -11.53 -8.12 10.86
CA TRP A 56 -11.98 -9.47 10.60
C TRP A 56 -13.24 -9.70 11.43
N ASP A 57 -14.39 -9.76 10.76
CA ASP A 57 -15.65 -10.07 11.42
C ASP A 57 -16.04 -11.53 11.17
N ARG A 58 -16.13 -12.31 12.24
CA ARG A 58 -16.51 -13.73 12.21
C ARG A 58 -17.98 -13.96 12.57
N SER A 59 -18.70 -12.90 12.90
CA SER A 59 -20.07 -12.97 13.40
C SER A 59 -21.08 -13.14 12.26
N GLY A 60 -20.72 -12.64 11.07
CA GLY A 60 -21.51 -12.76 9.85
C GLY A 60 -21.24 -14.03 9.05
N GLU A 61 -22.25 -14.44 8.27
CA GLU A 61 -22.12 -15.42 7.20
C GLU A 61 -22.57 -14.74 5.89
N PRO A 62 -21.65 -14.44 4.95
CA PRO A 62 -20.23 -14.81 4.91
C PRO A 62 -19.34 -14.02 5.89
N ILE A 63 -18.18 -14.58 6.26
CA ILE A 63 -17.13 -13.93 7.07
C ILE A 63 -16.45 -12.87 6.22
N GLU A 64 -16.56 -11.61 6.64
CA GLU A 64 -15.91 -10.49 5.95
C GLU A 64 -14.54 -10.18 6.55
N PHE A 65 -13.61 -9.82 5.68
CA PHE A 65 -12.28 -9.41 6.08
C PHE A 65 -11.74 -8.25 5.25
N PHE A 66 -10.95 -7.43 5.92
CA PHE A 66 -10.41 -6.21 5.39
C PHE A 66 -9.04 -5.94 5.98
N ALA A 67 -8.10 -5.54 5.15
CA ALA A 67 -6.81 -5.08 5.64
C ALA A 67 -6.19 -4.04 4.71
N ILE A 68 -5.46 -3.12 5.31
CA ILE A 68 -4.66 -2.13 4.61
C ILE A 68 -3.23 -2.19 5.14
N TRP A 69 -2.30 -2.44 4.23
CA TRP A 69 -0.87 -2.28 4.51
C TRP A 69 -0.28 -1.17 3.65
N ARG A 70 0.71 -0.48 4.20
CA ARG A 70 1.60 0.41 3.46
C ARG A 70 3.03 -0.05 3.64
N ILE A 71 3.76 -0.13 2.54
CA ILE A 71 5.19 -0.38 2.56
C ILE A 71 5.95 0.84 2.07
N ARG A 72 7.01 1.19 2.78
CA ARG A 72 7.92 2.29 2.48
C ARG A 72 9.20 1.74 1.86
N ASP A 73 9.54 2.24 0.69
CA ASP A 73 10.78 1.89 -0.01
C ASP A 73 11.55 3.17 -0.34
N LYS A 74 12.62 3.43 0.41
CA LYS A 74 13.44 4.63 0.25
C LYS A 74 14.38 4.44 -0.92
N LYS A 75 14.23 5.26 -1.97
CA LYS A 75 15.05 5.19 -3.18
C LYS A 75 16.32 6.02 -3.06
N ASP A 76 16.20 7.24 -2.54
CA ASP A 76 17.32 8.15 -2.32
C ASP A 76 17.07 9.05 -1.09
N ALA A 77 17.92 10.07 -0.88
CA ALA A 77 17.80 10.98 0.26
C ALA A 77 16.53 11.86 0.24
N ARG A 78 15.92 12.06 -0.92
CA ARG A 78 14.80 12.98 -1.19
C ARG A 78 13.55 12.24 -1.65
N THR A 79 13.69 11.03 -2.19
CA THR A 79 12.63 10.26 -2.85
C THR A 79 12.29 9.01 -2.06
N THR A 80 11.01 8.88 -1.73
CA THR A 80 10.45 7.68 -1.09
C THR A 80 9.28 7.15 -1.90
N CYS A 81 9.33 5.87 -2.26
CA CYS A 81 8.21 5.16 -2.85
C CYS A 81 7.36 4.55 -1.74
N TRP A 82 6.05 4.64 -1.90
CA TRP A 82 5.07 4.05 -1.02
C TRP A 82 4.14 3.18 -1.83
N THR A 83 3.88 1.97 -1.35
CA THR A 83 2.85 1.12 -1.96
C THR A 83 1.80 0.81 -0.90
N LYS A 84 0.55 1.20 -1.17
CA LYS A 84 -0.61 0.87 -0.35
C LYS A 84 -1.32 -0.33 -0.95
N ILE A 85 -1.48 -1.38 -0.15
CA ILE A 85 -2.23 -2.58 -0.50
C ILE A 85 -3.48 -2.59 0.34
N LYS A 86 -4.65 -2.63 -0.30
CA LYS A 86 -5.94 -2.80 0.35
C LYS A 86 -6.54 -4.12 -0.09
N VAL A 87 -6.83 -4.97 0.87
CA VAL A 87 -7.51 -6.25 0.66
C VAL A 87 -8.91 -6.13 1.24
N LEU A 88 -9.90 -6.50 0.43
CA LEU A 88 -11.30 -6.66 0.85
C LEU A 88 -11.75 -8.03 0.35
N GLY A 89 -12.43 -8.80 1.19
CA GLY A 89 -13.00 -10.04 0.75
C GLY A 89 -13.99 -10.62 1.74
N GLU A 90 -14.64 -11.67 1.29
CA GLU A 90 -15.60 -12.44 2.06
C GLU A 90 -15.32 -13.93 1.88
N GLN A 91 -15.61 -14.72 2.90
CA GLN A 91 -15.40 -16.16 2.90
C GLN A 91 -16.54 -16.87 3.64
N ASN A 92 -17.13 -17.89 3.02
CA ASN A 92 -18.10 -18.74 3.69
C ASN A 92 -17.44 -19.54 4.82
N SER A 93 -18.09 -19.63 5.99
CA SER A 93 -17.53 -20.34 7.14
C SER A 93 -17.53 -21.86 6.95
N LYS A 94 -18.48 -22.43 6.20
CA LYS A 94 -18.62 -23.87 5.99
C LYS A 94 -17.68 -24.37 4.89
N ASP A 95 -17.84 -23.83 3.68
CA ASP A 95 -17.13 -24.33 2.50
C ASP A 95 -15.75 -23.69 2.31
N LYS A 96 -15.44 -22.65 3.09
CA LYS A 96 -14.20 -21.86 3.00
C LYS A 96 -13.96 -21.22 1.63
N LYS A 97 -14.93 -21.26 0.73
CA LYS A 97 -14.96 -20.56 -0.55
C LYS A 97 -15.30 -19.09 -0.37
N GLY A 98 -14.82 -18.27 -1.28
CA GLY A 98 -15.22 -16.87 -1.33
C GLY A 98 -14.49 -16.10 -2.40
N LYS A 99 -14.55 -14.77 -2.29
CA LYS A 99 -13.95 -13.84 -3.24
C LYS A 99 -13.19 -12.76 -2.50
N MET A 100 -12.17 -12.23 -3.15
CA MET A 100 -11.42 -11.09 -2.65
C MET A 100 -10.98 -10.18 -3.78
N ALA A 101 -10.82 -8.91 -3.45
CA ALA A 101 -10.20 -7.90 -4.27
C ALA A 101 -8.97 -7.33 -3.56
N ILE A 102 -7.85 -7.28 -4.27
CA ILE A 102 -6.60 -6.64 -3.83
C ILE A 102 -6.41 -5.39 -4.68
N HIS A 103 -6.41 -4.24 -4.04
CA HIS A 103 -6.09 -2.96 -4.66
C HIS A 103 -4.65 -2.59 -4.33
N ILE A 104 -3.88 -2.31 -5.37
CA ILE A 104 -2.47 -1.92 -5.28
C ILE A 104 -2.36 -0.47 -5.74
N HIS A 105 -1.97 0.42 -4.85
CA HIS A 105 -1.81 1.85 -5.09
C HIS A 105 -0.38 2.31 -4.76
N PRO A 106 0.52 2.33 -5.75
CA PRO A 106 1.87 2.85 -5.61
C PRO A 106 1.93 4.35 -5.88
N TYR A 107 2.62 5.11 -5.02
CA TYR A 107 2.89 6.52 -5.20
C TYR A 107 4.30 6.88 -4.72
N MET A 108 4.87 7.94 -5.27
CA MET A 108 6.20 8.42 -4.95
C MET A 108 6.12 9.82 -4.37
N ILE A 109 6.91 10.08 -3.33
CA ILE A 109 7.08 11.40 -2.74
C ILE A 109 8.53 11.82 -2.90
N THR A 110 8.73 12.98 -3.53
CA THR A 110 10.06 13.62 -3.61
C THR A 110 10.01 14.98 -2.92
N GLU A 111 10.90 15.18 -1.95
CA GLU A 111 11.03 16.43 -1.20
C GLU A 111 12.26 17.23 -1.66
N PHE A 112 12.05 18.48 -2.07
CA PHE A 112 13.12 19.42 -2.38
C PHE A 112 13.25 20.46 -1.25
N PRO A 113 14.47 20.66 -0.71
CA PRO A 113 14.70 21.77 0.19
C PRO A 113 14.53 23.08 -0.59
N TYR A 114 13.59 23.92 -0.17
CA TYR A 114 13.41 25.24 -0.77
C TYR A 114 14.42 26.19 -0.11
N SER A 115 15.59 26.36 -0.73
CA SER A 115 16.52 27.44 -0.37
C SER A 115 16.35 28.57 -1.38
N ASN A 116 15.99 29.76 -0.88
CA ASN A 116 15.86 30.99 -1.67
C ASN A 116 17.18 31.45 -2.35
N PHE A 117 18.25 30.66 -2.30
CA PHE A 117 19.59 31.09 -2.71
C PHE A 117 19.79 31.04 -4.23
N LEU A 118 19.28 30.01 -4.91
CA LEU A 118 19.44 29.90 -6.37
C LEU A 118 18.50 30.82 -7.16
N TYR A 119 17.36 31.24 -6.57
CA TYR A 119 16.42 32.16 -7.23
C TYR A 119 16.90 33.61 -7.21
N LYS A 120 17.86 33.97 -6.35
CA LYS A 120 18.43 35.33 -6.21
C LYS A 120 19.66 35.59 -7.08
N ILE A 121 20.18 34.55 -7.74
CA ILE A 121 21.40 34.64 -8.58
C ILE A 121 21.01 34.79 -10.06
N PHE A 122 19.83 34.33 -10.46
CA PHE A 122 19.33 34.38 -11.83
C PHE A 122 18.13 35.32 -12.04
N TYR A 123 17.74 36.06 -10.99
CA TYR A 123 16.74 37.14 -11.03
C TYR A 123 17.11 38.25 -10.05
#